data_AF-A0A9E2V3J3-F1
#
_entry.id   AF-A0A9E2V3J3-F1
#
_cell.length_a   1.000
_cell.length_b   1.000
_cell.length_c   1.000
_cell.angle_alpha   90.00
_cell.angle_beta   90.00
_cell.angle_gamma   90.00
#
_symmetry.space_group_name_H-M   'P 1'
#
loop_
_entity.id
_entity.type
_entity.pdbx_description
1 polymer ?
#
loop_
_entity_poly.entity_id
_entity_poly.type
_entity_poly.pdbx_seq_one_letter_code
_entity_poly.pdbx_strand_id
1 'polypeptide(L)'
;MARTIYLTAPEGDTGKSVIALGLLDLLTRTVQKVGVFRPIARSTEQPDWVVELLLAHEGIDTKYDDAIGVTYEEVIADPDAALSTIVSRFHDVERANDAVLVVGSDYTGLIGPTELAYNARVAANLGAPVVLVVRGLGRSPEEIHQVAEVASAEMHANHAQVVAVIANRCEPSQLHEI
;
A
#
# COMPACT_ATOMS: atom_id res chain seq x y z
N MET A 1 8.78 6.84 -17.41
CA MET A 1 7.86 6.09 -16.55
C MET A 1 8.33 6.28 -15.12
N ALA A 2 7.43 6.61 -14.21
CA ALA A 2 7.80 6.87 -12.82
C ALA A 2 8.22 5.56 -12.14
N ARG A 3 9.07 5.65 -11.11
CA ARG A 3 9.35 4.50 -10.25
C ARG A 3 8.21 4.34 -9.24
N THR A 4 7.45 3.27 -9.33
CA THR A 4 6.29 3.04 -8.46
C THR A 4 6.60 1.97 -7.44
N ILE A 5 6.23 2.19 -6.18
CA ILE A 5 6.28 1.18 -5.11
C ILE A 5 4.89 1.04 -4.52
N TYR A 6 4.39 -0.19 -4.41
CA TYR A 6 3.12 -0.49 -3.77
C TYR A 6 3.35 -1.04 -2.36
N LEU A 7 2.97 -0.29 -1.34
CA LEU A 7 3.08 -0.69 0.05
C LEU A 7 1.73 -1.20 0.56
N THR A 8 1.68 -2.43 1.04
CA THR A 8 0.44 -3.01 1.59
C THR A 8 0.70 -4.02 2.69
N ALA A 9 -0.37 -4.52 3.29
CA ALA A 9 -0.33 -5.45 4.40
C ALA A 9 -1.48 -6.47 4.30
N PRO A 10 -1.29 -7.71 4.77
CA PRO A 10 -2.36 -8.72 4.79
C PRO A 10 -3.36 -8.51 5.93
N GLU A 11 -3.09 -7.59 6.85
CA GLU A 11 -3.90 -7.31 8.04
C GLU A 11 -3.70 -5.88 8.54
N GLY A 12 -4.61 -5.43 9.40
CA GLY A 12 -4.53 -4.15 10.08
C GLY A 12 -3.47 -4.13 11.20
N ASP A 13 -3.18 -2.93 11.70
CA ASP A 13 -2.28 -2.70 12.85
C ASP A 13 -0.82 -3.21 12.67
N THR A 14 -0.37 -3.28 11.41
CA THR A 14 1.00 -3.65 11.01
C THR A 14 2.00 -2.49 11.10
N GLY A 15 1.53 -1.26 11.32
CA GLY A 15 2.36 -0.05 11.26
C GLY A 15 2.74 0.38 9.84
N LYS A 16 2.01 -0.08 8.82
CA LYS A 16 2.19 0.28 7.41
C LYS A 16 2.36 1.78 7.18
N SER A 17 1.58 2.65 7.83
CA SER A 17 1.68 4.11 7.65
C SER A 17 3.03 4.69 8.07
N VAL A 18 3.69 4.11 9.09
CA VAL A 18 5.04 4.54 9.51
C VAL A 18 6.08 4.10 8.48
N ILE A 19 5.94 2.89 7.94
CA ILE A 19 6.79 2.42 6.85
C ILE A 19 6.57 3.27 5.59
N ALA A 20 5.34 3.68 5.30
CA ALA A 20 5.01 4.58 4.20
C ALA A 20 5.76 5.91 4.33
N LEU A 21 5.76 6.53 5.52
CA LEU A 21 6.52 7.74 5.78
C LEU A 21 8.03 7.55 5.56
N GLY A 22 8.60 6.44 6.04
CA GLY A 22 10.01 6.14 5.82
C GLY A 22 10.36 5.97 4.33
N LEU A 23 9.52 5.26 3.58
CA LEU A 23 9.68 5.13 2.13
C LEU A 23 9.53 6.48 1.42
N LEU A 24 8.60 7.31 1.86
CA LEU A 24 8.38 8.64 1.30
C LEU A 24 9.60 9.54 1.49
N ASP A 25 10.15 9.59 2.71
CA ASP A 25 11.40 10.34 3.02
C ASP A 25 12.59 9.82 2.20
N LEU A 26 12.70 8.51 1.99
CA LEU A 26 13.75 7.94 1.12
C LEU A 26 13.56 8.35 -0.35
N LEU A 27 12.33 8.33 -0.85
CA LEU A 27 12.03 8.71 -2.24
C LEU A 27 12.28 10.20 -2.49
N THR A 28 11.87 11.08 -1.58
CA THR A 28 12.05 12.54 -1.72
C THR A 28 13.52 12.96 -1.67
N ARG A 29 14.38 12.17 -1.03
CA ARG A 29 15.85 12.35 -1.09
C ARG A 29 16.48 11.82 -2.37
N THR A 30 15.77 10.98 -3.12
CA THR A 30 16.31 10.27 -4.29
C THR A 30 15.87 10.89 -5.62
N VAL A 31 14.66 11.46 -5.69
CA VAL A 31 14.09 12.05 -6.90
C VAL A 31 13.47 13.42 -6.63
N GLN A 32 13.22 14.20 -7.68
CA GLN A 32 12.72 15.57 -7.51
C GLN A 32 11.22 15.64 -7.22
N LYS A 33 10.42 14.79 -7.88
CA LYS A 33 8.95 14.79 -7.70
C LYS A 33 8.46 13.44 -7.24
N VAL A 34 7.86 13.41 -6.06
CA VAL A 34 7.27 12.20 -5.48
C VAL A 34 5.76 12.37 -5.36
N GLY A 35 5.04 11.44 -5.97
CA GLY A 35 3.59 11.31 -5.86
C GLY A 35 3.20 10.37 -4.73
N VAL A 36 2.05 10.62 -4.13
CA VAL A 36 1.39 9.69 -3.19
C VAL A 36 0.06 9.28 -3.81
N PHE A 37 -0.26 7.98 -3.74
CA PHE A 37 -1.53 7.47 -4.22
C PHE A 37 -2.11 6.42 -3.28
N ARG A 38 -3.41 6.53 -3.02
CA ARG A 38 -4.21 5.65 -2.17
C ARG A 38 -5.32 5.08 -3.06
N PRO A 39 -5.17 3.85 -3.57
CA PRO A 39 -6.11 3.27 -4.53
C PRO A 39 -7.53 3.19 -3.98
N ILE A 40 -7.66 2.86 -2.69
CA ILE A 40 -8.95 2.67 -2.02
C ILE A 40 -8.93 3.48 -0.72
N ALA A 41 -9.84 4.45 -0.63
CA ALA A 41 -10.09 5.24 0.56
C ALA A 41 -11.27 4.66 1.35
N ARG A 42 -11.27 4.90 2.67
CA ARG A 42 -12.35 4.41 3.55
C ARG A 42 -13.71 5.01 3.21
N SER A 43 -13.72 6.30 2.92
CA SER A 43 -14.90 7.10 2.67
C SER A 43 -14.48 8.40 1.98
N THR A 44 -15.41 9.05 1.29
CA THR A 44 -15.27 10.44 0.83
C THR A 44 -15.85 11.45 1.84
N GLU A 45 -16.55 10.99 2.88
CA GLU A 45 -17.15 11.85 3.90
C GLU A 45 -16.14 12.32 4.95
N GLN A 46 -15.13 11.50 5.22
CA GLN A 46 -14.03 11.83 6.13
C GLN A 46 -12.69 11.69 5.41
N PRO A 47 -11.77 12.63 5.59
CA PRO A 47 -10.43 12.52 5.04
C PRO A 47 -9.71 11.24 5.49
N ASP A 48 -8.96 10.64 4.57
CA ASP A 48 -8.06 9.52 4.87
C ASP A 48 -6.81 10.09 5.54
N TRP A 49 -6.74 9.92 6.85
CA TRP A 49 -5.64 10.40 7.69
C TRP A 49 -4.26 9.90 7.25
N VAL A 50 -4.16 8.74 6.59
CA VAL A 50 -2.88 8.25 6.05
C VAL A 50 -2.46 9.10 4.86
N VAL A 51 -3.40 9.45 3.99
CA VAL A 51 -3.15 10.34 2.86
C VAL A 51 -2.78 11.74 3.35
N GLU A 52 -3.55 12.31 4.28
CA GLU A 52 -3.24 13.62 4.85
C GLU A 52 -1.83 13.66 5.47
N LEU A 53 -1.47 12.62 6.21
CA LEU A 53 -0.15 12.49 6.82
C LEU A 53 0.97 12.48 5.78
N LEU A 54 0.80 11.74 4.69
CA LEU A 54 1.82 11.62 3.64
C LEU A 54 1.91 12.89 2.79
N LEU A 55 0.78 13.54 2.49
CA LEU A 55 0.75 14.79 1.73
C LEU A 55 1.29 15.99 2.54
N ALA A 56 1.26 15.91 3.87
CA ALA A 56 1.88 16.91 4.74
C ALA A 56 3.42 16.82 4.79
N HIS A 57 4.02 15.76 4.22
CA HIS A 57 5.48 15.61 4.18
C HIS A 57 6.09 16.64 3.22
N GLU A 58 7.21 17.26 3.62
CA GLU A 58 7.91 18.21 2.77
C GLU A 58 8.34 17.57 1.44
N GLY A 59 8.16 18.30 0.33
CA GLY A 59 8.48 17.83 -1.02
C GLY A 59 7.37 17.07 -1.74
N ILE A 60 6.17 17.01 -1.16
CA ILE A 60 4.99 16.42 -1.81
C ILE A 60 4.03 17.51 -2.28
N ASP A 61 3.81 17.55 -3.60
CA ASP A 61 2.91 18.53 -4.25
C ASP A 61 1.58 17.89 -4.72
N THR A 62 1.37 16.60 -4.45
CA THR A 62 0.14 15.90 -4.86
C THR A 62 -1.05 16.44 -4.08
N LYS A 63 -2.15 16.77 -4.75
CA LYS A 63 -3.38 17.21 -4.08
C LYS A 63 -4.13 16.01 -3.52
N TYR A 64 -4.89 16.24 -2.46
CA TYR A 64 -5.69 15.18 -1.82
C TYR A 64 -6.61 14.46 -2.81
N ASP A 65 -7.38 15.19 -3.62
CA ASP A 65 -8.31 14.59 -4.58
C ASP A 65 -7.60 13.79 -5.69
N ASP A 66 -6.37 14.18 -6.05
CA ASP A 66 -5.57 13.47 -7.05
C ASP A 66 -4.94 12.20 -6.46
N ALA A 67 -4.69 12.18 -5.14
CA ALA A 67 -4.11 11.04 -4.44
C ALA A 67 -5.09 9.89 -4.19
N ILE A 68 -6.40 10.08 -4.39
CA ILE A 68 -7.42 9.07 -4.10
C ILE A 68 -7.89 8.39 -5.40
N GLY A 69 -7.94 7.06 -5.40
CA GLY A 69 -8.53 6.28 -6.49
C GLY A 69 -10.05 6.23 -6.41
N VAL A 70 -10.55 5.34 -5.55
CA VAL A 70 -11.98 5.06 -5.31
C VAL A 70 -12.24 4.83 -3.82
N THR A 71 -13.50 4.68 -3.45
CA THR A 71 -13.96 4.28 -2.12
C THR A 71 -14.20 2.77 -2.03
N TYR A 72 -14.29 2.23 -0.81
CA TYR A 72 -14.73 0.85 -0.62
C TYR A 72 -16.14 0.57 -1.17
N GLU A 73 -17.04 1.55 -1.09
CA GLU A 73 -18.42 1.40 -1.59
C GLU A 73 -18.43 1.17 -3.10
N GLU A 74 -17.60 1.90 -3.83
CA GLU A 74 -17.42 1.70 -5.28
C GLU A 74 -16.82 0.33 -5.61
N VAL A 75 -15.84 -0.15 -4.81
CA VAL A 75 -15.25 -1.48 -4.99
C VAL A 75 -16.28 -2.59 -4.74
N ILE A 76 -17.14 -2.43 -3.71
CA ILE A 76 -18.20 -3.38 -3.39
C ILE A 76 -19.28 -3.39 -4.48
N ALA A 77 -19.60 -2.22 -5.03
CA ALA A 77 -20.61 -2.08 -6.08
C ALA A 77 -20.16 -2.69 -7.41
N ASP A 78 -18.93 -2.39 -7.84
CA ASP A 78 -18.35 -2.94 -9.07
C ASP A 78 -16.80 -2.94 -8.99
N PRO A 79 -16.17 -4.08 -8.66
CA PRO A 79 -14.74 -4.16 -8.45
C PRO A 79 -13.92 -3.94 -9.74
N ASP A 80 -14.47 -4.25 -10.91
CA ASP A 80 -13.77 -4.13 -12.19
C ASP A 80 -13.85 -2.70 -12.74
N ALA A 81 -15.00 -2.04 -12.58
CA ALA A 81 -15.13 -0.61 -12.85
C ALA A 81 -14.26 0.21 -11.88
N ALA A 82 -14.25 -0.15 -10.60
CA ALA A 82 -13.39 0.48 -9.61
C ALA A 82 -11.91 0.33 -9.96
N LEU A 83 -11.47 -0.86 -10.36
CA LEU A 83 -10.09 -1.11 -10.81
C LEU A 83 -9.73 -0.24 -12.02
N SER A 84 -10.63 -0.11 -12.99
CA SER A 84 -10.43 0.74 -14.16
C SER A 84 -10.25 2.22 -13.78
N THR A 85 -11.06 2.71 -12.84
CA THR A 85 -10.94 4.07 -12.30
C THR A 85 -9.63 4.27 -11.54
N ILE A 86 -9.23 3.31 -10.70
CA ILE A 86 -7.94 3.32 -9.98
C ILE A 86 -6.79 3.47 -10.95
N VAL A 87 -6.73 2.65 -12.01
CA VAL A 87 -5.65 2.68 -13.01
C VAL A 87 -5.63 4.02 -13.74
N SER A 88 -6.79 4.53 -14.16
CA SER A 88 -6.88 5.82 -14.85
C SER A 88 -6.34 6.96 -13.98
N ARG A 89 -6.79 7.07 -12.73
CA ARG A 89 -6.37 8.14 -11.81
C ARG A 89 -4.92 8.01 -11.39
N PHE A 90 -4.45 6.78 -11.19
CA PHE A 90 -3.04 6.53 -10.93
C PHE A 90 -2.14 7.09 -12.05
N HIS A 91 -2.52 6.88 -13.32
CA HIS A 91 -1.71 7.38 -14.44
C HIS A 91 -1.65 8.92 -14.49
N ASP A 92 -2.64 9.64 -13.97
CA ASP A 92 -2.56 11.10 -13.83
C ASP A 92 -1.46 11.50 -12.83
N VAL A 93 -1.40 10.81 -11.69
CA VAL A 93 -0.35 11.01 -10.67
C VAL A 93 1.02 10.56 -11.21
N GLU A 94 1.09 9.42 -11.87
CA GLU A 94 2.31 8.86 -12.45
C GLU A 94 2.96 9.81 -13.47
N ARG A 95 2.14 10.44 -14.33
CA ARG A 95 2.64 11.38 -15.36
C ARG A 95 3.25 12.65 -14.78
N ALA A 96 2.84 13.05 -13.58
CA ALA A 96 3.28 14.27 -12.94
C ALA A 96 4.54 14.11 -12.07
N ASN A 97 4.97 12.86 -11.81
CA ASN A 97 5.98 12.54 -10.80
C ASN A 97 7.09 11.63 -11.33
N ASP A 98 8.26 11.67 -10.68
CA ASP A 98 9.40 10.80 -11.00
C ASP A 98 9.33 9.46 -10.26
N ALA A 99 8.68 9.47 -9.09
CA ALA A 99 8.34 8.27 -8.32
C ALA A 99 6.94 8.41 -7.72
N VAL A 100 6.25 7.29 -7.50
CA VAL A 100 4.95 7.26 -6.82
C VAL A 100 4.96 6.21 -5.72
N LEU A 101 4.67 6.63 -4.49
CA LEU A 101 4.37 5.73 -3.39
C LEU A 101 2.87 5.44 -3.39
N VAL A 102 2.52 4.20 -3.71
CA VAL A 102 1.15 3.71 -3.62
C VAL A 102 0.98 3.05 -2.26
N VAL A 103 -0.02 3.47 -1.49
CA VAL A 103 -0.34 2.88 -0.19
C VAL A 103 -1.65 2.14 -0.31
N GLY A 104 -1.60 0.80 -0.21
CA GLY A 104 -2.77 -0.08 -0.24
C GLY A 104 -3.74 0.22 0.89
N SER A 105 -4.88 -0.46 0.92
CA SER A 105 -5.93 -0.25 1.92
C SER A 105 -5.56 -0.82 3.31
N ASP A 106 -6.25 -0.37 4.37
CA ASP A 106 -5.86 -0.64 5.78
C ASP A 106 -6.53 -1.87 6.41
N TYR A 107 -7.19 -2.72 5.62
CA TYR A 107 -7.75 -3.98 6.12
C TYR A 107 -8.71 -3.78 7.31
N THR A 108 -9.73 -2.94 7.13
CA THR A 108 -10.67 -2.54 8.20
C THR A 108 -11.98 -3.31 8.27
N GLY A 109 -12.05 -4.50 7.65
CA GLY A 109 -13.05 -5.50 8.02
C GLY A 109 -14.34 -5.55 7.21
N LEU A 110 -14.38 -5.04 5.97
CA LEU A 110 -15.55 -5.21 5.09
C LEU A 110 -15.30 -6.12 3.87
N ILE A 111 -14.03 -6.35 3.49
CA ILE A 111 -13.66 -7.17 2.31
C ILE A 111 -12.81 -8.41 2.71
N GLY A 112 -12.72 -8.79 3.99
CA GLY A 112 -12.20 -10.09 4.44
C GLY A 112 -10.88 -10.56 3.76
N PRO A 113 -10.70 -11.89 3.51
CA PRO A 113 -9.55 -12.43 2.78
C PRO A 113 -9.42 -11.93 1.33
N THR A 114 -10.50 -11.42 0.74
CA THR A 114 -10.51 -10.90 -0.64
C THR A 114 -9.80 -9.55 -0.79
N GLU A 115 -9.53 -8.84 0.30
CA GLU A 115 -8.93 -7.52 0.22
C GLU A 115 -7.45 -7.56 -0.18
N LEU A 116 -6.69 -8.57 0.27
CA LEU A 116 -5.30 -8.77 -0.12
C LEU A 116 -5.20 -9.13 -1.60
N ALA A 117 -6.05 -10.05 -2.06
CA ALA A 117 -6.16 -10.42 -3.47
C ALA A 117 -6.50 -9.20 -4.35
N TYR A 118 -7.41 -8.33 -3.89
CA TYR A 118 -7.76 -7.12 -4.61
C TYR A 118 -6.60 -6.10 -4.64
N ASN A 119 -5.89 -5.89 -3.52
CA ASN A 119 -4.68 -5.08 -3.49
C ASN A 119 -3.61 -5.64 -4.44
N ALA A 120 -3.46 -6.95 -4.52
CA ALA A 120 -2.53 -7.62 -5.43
C ALA A 120 -2.94 -7.36 -6.90
N ARG A 121 -4.22 -7.52 -7.24
CA ARG A 121 -4.76 -7.18 -8.57
C ARG A 121 -4.50 -5.72 -8.92
N VAL A 122 -4.71 -4.79 -8.00
CA VAL A 122 -4.39 -3.37 -8.20
C VAL A 122 -2.90 -3.22 -8.49
N ALA A 123 -2.02 -3.70 -7.61
CA ALA A 123 -0.57 -3.57 -7.78
C ALA A 123 -0.08 -4.14 -9.13
N ALA A 124 -0.60 -5.29 -9.55
CA ALA A 124 -0.29 -5.90 -10.83
C ALA A 124 -0.72 -5.02 -12.03
N ASN A 125 -1.92 -4.44 -11.98
CA ASN A 125 -2.41 -3.53 -13.04
C ASN A 125 -1.65 -2.20 -13.06
N LEU A 126 -1.13 -1.73 -11.93
CA LEU A 126 -0.26 -0.56 -11.86
C LEU A 126 1.19 -0.87 -12.28
N GLY A 127 1.54 -2.15 -12.50
CA GLY A 127 2.91 -2.59 -12.78
C GLY A 127 3.89 -2.28 -11.64
N ALA A 128 3.39 -2.20 -10.41
CA ALA A 128 4.15 -1.72 -9.26
C ALA A 128 4.72 -2.89 -8.43
N PRO A 129 6.05 -2.96 -8.21
CA PRO A 129 6.63 -3.89 -7.24
C PRO A 129 6.08 -3.62 -5.83
N VAL A 130 5.83 -4.71 -5.09
CA VAL A 130 5.16 -4.69 -3.79
C VAL A 130 6.15 -4.80 -2.64
N VAL A 131 6.02 -3.90 -1.67
CA VAL A 131 6.56 -4.03 -0.32
C VAL A 131 5.42 -4.48 0.58
N LEU A 132 5.56 -5.67 1.16
CA LEU A 132 4.57 -6.26 2.06
C LEU A 132 4.96 -6.00 3.52
N VAL A 133 4.03 -5.50 4.33
CA VAL A 133 4.24 -5.29 5.76
C VAL A 133 3.46 -6.34 6.55
N VAL A 134 4.14 -7.11 7.39
CA VAL A 134 3.53 -8.10 8.28
C VAL A 134 3.69 -7.70 9.75
N ARG A 135 2.74 -8.07 10.60
CA ARG A 135 2.76 -7.76 12.03
C ARG A 135 3.52 -8.84 12.79
N GLY A 136 4.52 -8.43 13.55
CA GLY A 136 5.25 -9.27 14.51
C GLY A 136 4.75 -9.17 15.95
N LEU A 137 3.85 -8.22 16.26
CA LEU A 137 3.37 -8.02 17.62
C LEU A 137 2.63 -9.26 18.12
N GLY A 138 3.14 -9.85 19.21
CA GLY A 138 2.56 -11.04 19.84
C GLY A 138 2.71 -12.32 19.02
N ARG A 139 3.68 -12.37 18.09
CA ARG A 139 3.96 -13.54 17.26
C ARG A 139 5.39 -14.04 17.43
N SER A 140 5.58 -15.35 17.32
CA SER A 140 6.91 -15.96 17.20
C SER A 140 7.50 -15.72 15.80
N PRO A 141 8.82 -15.87 15.62
CA PRO A 141 9.46 -15.81 14.31
C PRO A 141 8.83 -16.75 13.27
N GLU A 142 8.46 -17.97 13.67
CA GLU A 142 7.81 -18.95 12.79
C GLU A 142 6.42 -18.48 12.34
N GLU A 143 5.63 -17.89 13.25
CA GLU A 143 4.32 -17.34 12.92
C GLU A 143 4.44 -16.14 11.97
N ILE A 144 5.44 -15.29 12.16
CA ILE A 144 5.74 -14.17 11.25
C ILE A 144 6.10 -14.70 9.86
N HIS A 145 6.99 -15.69 9.79
CA HIS A 145 7.39 -16.32 8.53
C HIS A 145 6.20 -16.95 7.82
N GLN A 146 5.35 -17.69 8.54
CA GLN A 146 4.15 -18.29 7.97
C GLN A 146 3.19 -17.25 7.38
N VAL A 147 2.98 -16.12 8.07
CA VAL A 147 2.12 -15.03 7.56
C VAL A 147 2.75 -14.39 6.33
N ALA A 148 4.06 -14.15 6.33
CA ALA A 148 4.80 -13.61 5.19
C ALA A 148 4.70 -14.52 3.96
N GLU A 149 4.87 -15.83 4.14
CA GLU A 149 4.77 -16.82 3.06
C GLU A 149 3.35 -16.87 2.47
N VAL A 150 2.32 -16.97 3.32
CA VAL A 150 0.93 -17.01 2.85
C VAL A 150 0.54 -15.73 2.11
N ALA A 151 0.89 -14.57 2.67
CA ALA A 151 0.56 -13.29 2.05
C ALA A 151 1.35 -13.06 0.75
N SER A 152 2.61 -13.49 0.68
CA SER A 152 3.41 -13.42 -0.54
C SER A 152 2.88 -14.37 -1.61
N ALA A 153 2.44 -15.57 -1.24
CA ALA A 153 1.80 -16.51 -2.16
C ALA A 153 0.51 -15.94 -2.76
N GLU A 154 -0.33 -15.28 -1.94
CA GLU A 154 -1.56 -14.62 -2.42
C GLU A 154 -1.27 -13.48 -3.40
N MET A 155 -0.23 -12.68 -3.12
CA MET A 155 0.25 -11.64 -4.04
C MET A 155 0.65 -12.23 -5.40
N HIS A 156 1.48 -13.27 -5.37
CA HIS A 156 1.96 -13.92 -6.59
C HIS A 156 0.84 -14.60 -7.38
N ALA A 157 -0.15 -15.21 -6.69
CA ALA A 157 -1.33 -15.80 -7.32
C ALA A 157 -2.15 -14.78 -8.13
N ASN A 158 -2.06 -13.49 -7.76
CA ASN A 158 -2.72 -12.38 -8.43
C ASN A 158 -1.74 -11.53 -9.27
N HIS A 159 -0.58 -12.10 -9.64
CA HIS A 159 0.45 -11.50 -10.49
C HIS A 159 1.16 -10.24 -9.91
N ALA A 160 1.03 -9.99 -8.62
CA ALA A 160 1.77 -8.93 -7.95
C ALA A 160 3.17 -9.44 -7.55
N GLN A 161 4.21 -8.68 -7.88
CA GLN A 161 5.59 -9.04 -7.57
C GLN A 161 6.00 -8.48 -6.21
N VAL A 162 6.16 -9.35 -5.20
CA VAL A 162 6.70 -8.96 -3.90
C VAL A 162 8.23 -8.84 -4.01
N VAL A 163 8.76 -7.64 -3.74
CA VAL A 163 10.21 -7.37 -3.78
C VAL A 163 10.83 -7.25 -2.39
N ALA A 164 10.01 -7.01 -1.37
CA ALA A 164 10.45 -6.98 0.03
C ALA A 164 9.30 -7.32 0.96
N VAL A 165 9.63 -7.95 2.09
CA VAL A 165 8.75 -8.13 3.23
C VAL A 165 9.36 -7.41 4.43
N ILE A 166 8.56 -6.62 5.12
CA ILE A 166 8.95 -5.92 6.35
C ILE A 166 8.11 -6.49 7.49
N ALA A 167 8.75 -7.25 8.37
CA ALA A 167 8.16 -7.63 9.65
C ALA A 167 8.31 -6.45 10.62
N ASN A 168 7.18 -5.91 11.07
CA ASN A 168 7.16 -4.74 11.94
C ASN A 168 6.55 -5.06 13.31
N ARG A 169 6.95 -4.30 14.33
CA ARG A 169 6.55 -4.51 15.74
C ARG A 169 6.95 -5.89 16.28
N CYS A 170 8.05 -6.45 15.79
CA CYS A 170 8.63 -7.68 16.30
C CYS A 170 9.17 -7.48 17.73
N GLU A 171 9.16 -8.56 18.51
CA GLU A 171 9.78 -8.58 19.83
C GLU A 171 11.30 -8.36 19.69
N PRO A 172 11.90 -7.32 20.30
CA PRO A 172 13.31 -6.99 20.12
C PRO A 172 14.27 -8.14 20.43
N SER A 173 13.94 -8.98 21.40
CA SER A 173 14.77 -10.13 21.77
C SER A 173 14.83 -11.23 20.70
N GLN A 174 13.87 -11.27 19.77
CA GLN A 174 13.72 -12.32 18.75
C GLN A 174 14.17 -11.87 17.35
N LEU A 175 14.65 -10.63 17.18
CA LEU A 175 14.98 -10.06 15.86
C LEU A 175 16.02 -10.84 15.05
N HIS A 176 16.90 -11.58 15.73
CA HIS A 176 17.96 -12.36 15.07
C HIS A 176 17.46 -13.68 14.46
N GLU A 177 16.22 -14.07 14.78
CA GLU A 177 15.56 -15.30 14.33
C GLU A 177 14.54 -15.03 13.21
N ILE A 178 14.30 -13.76 12.87
CA ILE A 178 13.35 -13.27 11.86
C ILE A 178 14.12 -12.87 10.60
#